data_AF-A0A845Q8T4-F1
#
_entry.id   AF-A0A845Q8T4-F1
#
_cell.length_a   1.000
_cell.length_b   1.000
_cell.length_c   1.000
_cell.angle_alpha   90.00
_cell.angle_beta   90.00
_cell.angle_gamma   90.00
#
_symmetry.space_group_name_H-M   'P 1'
#
loop_
_entity.id
_entity.type
_entity.pdbx_description
1 polymer ?
#
loop_
_entity_poly.entity_id
_entity_poly.type
_entity_poly.pdbx_seq_one_letter_code
_entity_poly.pdbx_strand_id
1 'polypeptide(L)'
;MINPEPTTFDLIEAAACIWETYLETLREEHERGGGPYTDFVEAHGYATTRAAVIDPALATACHKAFAEAMNAGRYDGPFDWDWCPEFFAKCVLMDADTIRLRDDWQVRAAAITTL
;
A
#
# COMPACT_ATOMS: atom_id res chain seq x y z
N MET A 1 12.37 0.51 -18.98
CA MET A 1 12.84 -0.16 -17.75
C MET A 1 12.61 0.82 -16.62
N ILE A 2 11.81 0.45 -15.63
CA ILE A 2 11.51 1.30 -14.46
C ILE A 2 12.70 1.22 -13.49
N ASN A 3 13.10 2.35 -12.89
CA ASN A 3 14.20 2.35 -11.93
C ASN A 3 13.72 1.73 -10.60
N PRO A 4 14.36 0.66 -10.10
CA PRO A 4 13.99 0.06 -8.82
C PRO A 4 14.33 0.95 -7.62
N GLU A 5 15.27 1.88 -7.73
CA GLU A 5 15.54 2.83 -6.65
C GLU A 5 14.61 4.05 -6.80
N PRO A 6 13.65 4.25 -5.87
CA PRO A 6 12.66 5.31 -6.00
C PRO A 6 13.29 6.68 -5.78
N THR A 7 12.84 7.65 -6.58
CA THR A 7 13.04 9.07 -6.31
C THR A 7 12.14 9.53 -5.16
N THR A 8 12.37 10.74 -4.65
CA THR A 8 11.46 11.35 -3.68
C THR A 8 10.03 11.49 -4.23
N PHE A 9 9.86 11.75 -5.52
CA PHE A 9 8.54 11.87 -6.12
C PHE A 9 7.82 10.52 -6.14
N ASP A 10 8.54 9.45 -6.53
CA ASP A 10 7.99 8.08 -6.54
C ASP A 10 7.55 7.65 -5.13
N LEU A 11 8.33 8.00 -4.09
CA LEU A 11 7.96 7.72 -2.70
C LEU A 11 6.73 8.49 -2.24
N ILE A 12 6.58 9.75 -2.67
CA ILE A 12 5.40 10.57 -2.36
C ILE A 12 4.16 9.97 -3.04
N GLU A 13 4.28 9.56 -4.30
CA GLU A 13 3.20 8.94 -5.07
C GLU A 13 2.79 7.61 -4.44
N ALA A 14 3.75 6.71 -4.17
CA ALA A 14 3.48 5.45 -3.48
C ALA A 14 2.80 5.66 -2.12
N ALA A 15 3.28 6.61 -1.32
CA ALA A 15 2.68 6.94 -0.04
C ALA A 15 1.23 7.47 -0.17
N ALA A 16 0.96 8.30 -1.19
CA ALA A 16 -0.38 8.82 -1.45
C ALA A 16 -1.34 7.68 -1.85
N CYS A 17 -0.93 6.82 -2.79
CA CYS A 17 -1.76 5.69 -3.22
C CYS A 17 -1.99 4.67 -2.10
N ILE A 18 -0.98 4.41 -1.25
CA ILE A 18 -1.12 3.58 -0.04
C ILE A 18 -2.16 4.19 0.91
N TRP A 19 -2.09 5.50 1.14
CA TRP A 19 -3.03 6.21 2.00
C TRP A 19 -4.47 6.14 1.46
N GLU A 20 -4.65 6.33 0.16
CA GLU A 20 -5.96 6.25 -0.48
C GLU A 20 -6.54 4.84 -0.45
N THR A 21 -5.71 3.82 -0.76
CA THR A 21 -6.07 2.40 -0.65
C THR A 21 -6.51 2.05 0.77
N TYR A 22 -5.78 2.57 1.76
CA TYR A 22 -6.09 2.38 3.16
C TYR A 22 -7.45 3.00 3.53
N LEU A 23 -7.72 4.24 3.11
CA LEU A 23 -9.02 4.89 3.36
C LEU A 23 -10.18 4.12 2.73
N GLU A 24 -9.98 3.60 1.51
CA GLU A 24 -10.98 2.80 0.82
C GLU A 24 -11.24 1.48 1.55
N THR A 25 -10.18 0.82 2.04
CA THR A 25 -10.31 -0.40 2.85
C THR A 25 -11.12 -0.14 4.11
N LEU A 26 -10.87 0.97 4.81
CA LEU A 26 -11.66 1.36 5.99
C LEU A 26 -13.12 1.64 5.66
N ARG A 27 -13.37 2.32 4.54
CA ARG A 27 -14.72 2.60 4.07
C ARG A 27 -15.49 1.29 3.83
N GLU A 28 -14.87 0.32 3.16
CA GLU A 28 -15.46 -1.00 2.93
C GLU A 28 -15.71 -1.78 4.23
N GLU A 29 -14.77 -1.75 5.18
CA GLU A 29 -14.95 -2.40 6.49
C GLU A 29 -16.09 -1.78 7.29
N HIS A 30 -16.19 -0.45 7.27
CA HIS A 30 -17.29 0.28 7.88
C HIS A 30 -18.64 -0.12 7.27
N GLU A 31 -18.73 -0.14 5.93
CA GLU A 31 -19.92 -0.57 5.19
C GLU A 31 -20.34 -2.03 5.52
N ARG A 32 -19.39 -2.89 5.90
CA ARG A 32 -19.63 -4.29 6.32
C ARG A 32 -20.00 -4.46 7.80
N GLY A 33 -20.12 -3.37 8.56
CA GLY A 33 -20.55 -3.41 9.97
C GLY A 33 -19.45 -3.18 11.01
N GLY A 34 -18.26 -2.73 10.60
CA GLY A 34 -17.26 -2.12 11.49
C GLY A 34 -15.86 -2.75 11.45
N GLY A 35 -14.85 -1.92 11.76
CA GLY A 35 -13.46 -2.30 12.02
C GLY A 35 -12.83 -1.39 13.10
N PRO A 36 -11.87 -1.86 13.92
CA PRO A 36 -11.31 -1.13 15.06
C PRO A 36 -10.60 0.18 14.70
N TYR A 37 -10.31 0.40 13.41
CA TYR A 37 -9.56 1.55 12.95
C TYR A 37 -10.43 2.78 12.64
N THR A 38 -11.73 2.63 12.38
CA THR A 38 -12.64 3.80 12.34
C THR A 38 -12.58 4.54 13.67
N ASP A 39 -12.52 3.78 14.77
CA ASP A 39 -12.39 4.32 16.12
C ASP A 39 -11.05 5.04 16.32
N PHE A 40 -9.96 4.55 15.71
CA PHE A 40 -8.66 5.22 15.75
C PHE A 40 -8.66 6.56 14.98
N VAL A 41 -9.23 6.58 13.77
CA VAL A 41 -9.35 7.82 12.97
C VAL A 41 -10.22 8.84 13.70
N GLU A 42 -11.34 8.39 14.29
CA GLU A 42 -12.22 9.25 15.10
C GLU A 42 -11.51 9.77 16.36
N ALA A 43 -10.70 8.95 17.02
CA ALA A 43 -9.99 9.32 18.25
C ALA A 43 -8.78 10.25 18.01
N HIS A 44 -8.03 10.06 16.92
CA HIS A 44 -6.73 10.72 16.69
C HIS A 44 -6.70 11.69 15.51
N GLY A 45 -7.72 11.67 14.67
CA GLY A 45 -7.84 12.50 13.46
C GLY A 45 -6.98 12.00 12.29
N TYR A 46 -7.30 12.52 11.10
CA TYR A 46 -6.65 12.13 9.85
C TYR A 46 -5.15 12.42 9.78
N ALA A 47 -4.68 13.52 10.39
CA ALA A 47 -3.26 13.88 10.33
C ALA A 47 -2.37 12.87 11.05
N THR A 48 -2.76 12.46 12.26
CA THR A 48 -2.06 11.46 13.06
C THR A 48 -2.14 10.09 12.40
N THR A 49 -3.32 9.72 11.93
CA THR A 49 -3.56 8.46 11.20
C THR A 49 -2.64 8.39 9.98
N ARG A 50 -2.63 9.43 9.14
CA ARG A 50 -1.78 9.48 7.95
C ARG A 50 -0.29 9.38 8.27
N ALA A 51 0.17 9.97 9.38
CA ALA A 51 1.56 9.83 9.79
C ALA A 51 1.91 8.40 10.22
N ALA A 52 0.95 7.62 10.70
CA ALA A 52 1.12 6.19 11.00
C ALA A 52 1.09 5.31 9.74
N VAL A 53 0.32 5.71 8.72
CA VAL A 53 0.17 4.96 7.46
C VAL A 53 1.29 5.24 6.46
N ILE A 54 1.74 6.49 6.36
CA ILE A 54 2.80 6.92 5.43
C ILE A 54 4.16 6.52 6.01
N ASP A 55 4.46 5.24 5.91
CA ASP A 55 5.75 4.66 6.28
C ASP A 55 6.69 4.61 5.05
N PRO A 56 7.91 5.17 5.14
CA PRO A 56 8.86 5.17 4.03
C PRO A 56 9.28 3.77 3.55
N ALA A 57 9.31 2.77 4.45
CA ALA A 57 9.65 1.40 4.06
C ALA A 57 8.52 0.76 3.26
N LEU A 58 7.26 1.03 3.62
CA LEU A 58 6.09 0.59 2.85
C LEU A 58 6.09 1.18 1.43
N ALA A 59 6.28 2.50 1.32
CA ALA A 59 6.33 3.21 0.04
C ALA A 59 7.49 2.70 -0.83
N THR A 60 8.67 2.50 -0.24
CA THR A 60 9.84 1.95 -0.92
C THR A 60 9.58 0.53 -1.43
N ALA A 61 8.98 -0.34 -0.60
CA ALA A 61 8.68 -1.72 -0.98
C ALA A 61 7.64 -1.79 -2.11
N CYS A 62 6.59 -0.95 -2.06
CA CYS A 62 5.57 -0.87 -3.09
C CYS A 62 6.18 -0.48 -4.45
N HIS A 63 6.99 0.58 -4.49
CA HIS A 63 7.70 1.00 -5.72
C HIS A 63 8.65 -0.07 -6.24
N LYS A 64 9.47 -0.66 -5.36
CA LYS A 64 10.44 -1.69 -5.73
C LYS A 64 9.76 -2.90 -6.35
N ALA A 65 8.68 -3.38 -5.74
CA ALA A 65 7.90 -4.48 -6.24
C ALA A 65 7.30 -4.17 -7.63
N PHE A 66 6.77 -2.96 -7.83
CA PHE A 66 6.24 -2.54 -9.13
C PHE A 66 7.34 -2.52 -10.19
N ALA A 67 8.45 -1.85 -9.91
CA ALA A 67 9.56 -1.75 -10.84
C ALA A 67 10.10 -3.13 -11.22
N GLU A 68 10.20 -4.06 -10.25
CA GLU A 68 10.59 -5.44 -10.49
C GLU A 68 9.57 -6.17 -11.38
N ALA A 69 8.27 -6.06 -11.08
CA ALA A 69 7.22 -6.72 -11.85
C ALA A 69 7.17 -6.23 -13.31
N MET A 70 7.26 -4.91 -13.52
CA MET A 70 7.34 -4.28 -14.85
C MET A 70 8.57 -4.72 -15.62
N ASN A 71 9.74 -4.73 -14.98
CA ASN A 71 10.99 -5.11 -15.63
C ASN A 71 11.07 -6.62 -15.92
N ALA A 72 10.38 -7.45 -15.15
CA ALA A 72 10.25 -8.88 -15.38
C ALA A 72 9.15 -9.25 -16.40
N GLY A 73 8.37 -8.27 -16.88
CA GLY A 73 7.22 -8.51 -17.75
C GLY A 73 6.08 -9.28 -17.07
N ARG A 74 6.03 -9.27 -15.73
CA ARG A 74 4.96 -9.87 -14.93
C ARG A 74 3.75 -8.94 -14.80
N TYR A 75 3.98 -7.64 -15.00
CA TYR A 75 2.98 -6.59 -14.94
C TYR A 75 3.23 -5.61 -16.09
N ASP A 76 2.17 -5.04 -16.65
CA ASP A 76 2.22 -4.06 -17.75
C ASP A 76 1.29 -2.87 -17.54
N GLY A 77 0.61 -2.81 -16.39
CA GLY A 77 -0.24 -1.70 -15.98
C GLY A 77 0.53 -0.48 -15.44
N PRO A 78 -0.16 0.67 -15.31
CA PRO A 78 0.36 1.84 -14.63
C PRO A 78 0.63 1.59 -13.13
N PHE A 79 1.45 2.46 -12.51
CA PHE A 79 1.58 2.53 -11.06
C PHE A 79 0.42 3.36 -10.51
N ASP A 80 -0.71 2.73 -10.22
CA ASP A 80 -1.90 3.43 -9.77
C ASP A 80 -2.83 2.52 -8.92
N TRP A 81 -4.13 2.79 -9.03
CA TRP A 81 -5.25 2.15 -8.35
C TRP A 81 -5.41 0.65 -8.62
N ASP A 82 -4.74 0.08 -9.62
CA ASP A 82 -4.76 -1.38 -9.81
C ASP A 82 -3.60 -2.04 -9.05
N TRP A 83 -2.40 -1.47 -9.14
CA TRP A 83 -1.22 -2.01 -8.47
C TRP A 83 -1.27 -1.83 -6.95
N CYS A 84 -1.54 -0.61 -6.48
CA CYS A 84 -1.39 -0.26 -5.07
C CYS A 84 -2.35 -1.03 -4.16
N PRO A 85 -3.65 -1.21 -4.50
CA PRO A 85 -4.55 -2.05 -3.73
C PRO A 85 -4.15 -3.52 -3.71
N GLU A 86 -3.69 -4.07 -4.83
CA GLU A 86 -3.27 -5.47 -4.85
C GLU A 86 -2.00 -5.69 -4.02
N PHE A 87 -1.02 -4.78 -4.13
CA PHE A 87 0.16 -4.78 -3.27
C PHE A 87 -0.25 -4.65 -1.81
N PHE A 88 -1.12 -3.70 -1.46
CA PHE A 88 -1.58 -3.49 -0.09
C PHE A 88 -2.26 -4.75 0.48
N ALA A 89 -3.25 -5.29 -0.23
CA ALA A 89 -4.00 -6.47 0.21
C ALA A 89 -3.10 -7.70 0.42
N LYS A 90 -2.11 -7.90 -0.45
CA LYS A 90 -1.23 -9.08 -0.38
C LYS A 90 -0.05 -8.87 0.55
N CYS A 91 0.58 -7.71 0.57
CA CYS A 91 1.90 -7.50 1.16
C CYS A 91 1.88 -6.75 2.50
N VAL A 92 0.76 -6.13 2.84
CA VAL A 92 0.62 -5.32 4.05
C VAL A 92 -0.23 -6.06 5.08
N LEU A 93 0.13 -5.89 6.35
CA LEU A 93 -0.70 -6.21 7.51
C LEU A 93 -1.28 -4.92 8.05
N MET A 94 -2.59 -4.94 8.24
CA MET A 94 -3.34 -3.88 8.88
C MET A 94 -3.91 -4.44 10.18
N ASP A 95 -3.36 -3.98 11.29
CA ASP A 95 -3.87 -4.24 12.64
C ASP A 95 -4.55 -2.97 13.16
N ALA A 96 -5.18 -3.02 14.34
CA ALA A 96 -5.99 -1.92 14.87
C ALA A 96 -5.23 -0.58 15.07
N ASP A 97 -3.91 -0.63 15.21
CA ASP A 97 -3.06 0.51 15.54
C ASP A 97 -1.79 0.59 14.68
N THR A 98 -1.56 -0.39 13.79
CA THR A 98 -0.33 -0.47 13.00
C THR A 98 -0.59 -0.92 11.57
N ILE A 99 0.22 -0.36 10.67
CA ILE A 99 0.32 -0.79 9.28
C ILE A 99 1.78 -1.13 9.04
N ARG A 100 2.03 -2.35 8.57
CA ARG A 100 3.40 -2.83 8.35
C ARG A 100 3.48 -3.81 7.21
N LEU A 101 4.66 -3.92 6.62
CA LEU A 101 4.95 -4.99 5.66
C LEU A 101 4.86 -6.35 6.34
N ARG A 102 4.37 -7.34 5.61
CA ARG A 102 4.52 -8.75 5.95
C ARG A 102 5.99 -9.15 5.82
N ASP A 103 6.45 -10.06 6.66
CA ASP A 103 7.83 -10.55 6.62
C ASP A 103 8.17 -11.27 5.29
N ASP A 104 7.15 -11.81 4.62
CA ASP A 104 7.24 -12.50 3.33
C ASP A 104 6.77 -11.64 2.14
N TRP A 105 6.72 -10.31 2.29
CA TRP A 105 6.13 -9.41 1.29
C TRP A 105 6.74 -9.56 -0.11
N GLN A 106 8.04 -9.82 -0.24
CA GLN A 106 8.71 -9.98 -1.55
C GLN A 106 8.13 -11.17 -2.32
N VAL A 107 7.89 -12.29 -1.62
CA VAL A 107 7.31 -13.50 -2.24
C VAL A 107 5.88 -13.23 -2.69
N ARG A 108 5.12 -12.45 -1.91
CA ARG A 108 3.73 -12.10 -2.24
C ARG A 108 3.65 -11.12 -3.40
N ALA A 109 4.52 -10.11 -3.41
CA ALA A 109 4.65 -9.15 -4.51
C ALA A 109 5.10 -9.83 -5.81
N ALA A 110 5.93 -10.87 -5.73
CA ALA A 110 6.32 -11.67 -6.88
C ALA A 110 5.14 -12.41 -7.54
N ALA A 111 4.06 -12.63 -6.80
CA ALA A 111 2.84 -13.27 -7.28
C ALA A 111 1.77 -12.28 -7.79
N ILE A 112 2.06 -10.97 -7.81
CA ILE A 112 1.21 -9.97 -8.46
C ILE A 112 1.54 -9.97 -9.95
N THR A 113 0.50 -10.15 -10.77
CA THR A 113 0.60 -10.19 -12.24
C THR A 113 -0.62 -9.53 -12.84
N THR A 114 -0.53 -8.96 -14.04
CA THR A 114 -1.73 -8.54 -14.77
C THR A 114 -2.59 -9.77 -15.13
N LEU A 115 -3.91 -9.67 -14.95
CA LEU A 115 -4.88 -10.70 -15.35
C LEU A 115 -5.02 -10.80 -16.88
#